data_AF-A0A0F5PFT9-F1
#
_entry.id   AF-A0A0F5PFT9-F1
#
_cell.length_a   1.000
_cell.length_b   1.000
_cell.length_c   1.000
_cell.angle_alpha   90.00
_cell.angle_beta   90.00
_cell.angle_gamma   90.00
#
_symmetry.space_group_name_H-M   'P 1'
#
loop_
_entity.id
_entity.type
_entity.pdbx_description
1 polymer ?
#
loop_
_entity_poly.entity_id
_entity_poly.type
_entity_poly.pdbx_seq_one_letter_code
_entity_poly.pdbx_strand_id
1 'polypeptide(L)'
;MSSKLKLSIALALVLSACTGGAAPKSASADNAAPGKGKGFDRDPYPSTYRTYPGVRTAIVGATVYDGEGGRIENGTVLLADGKIVGVGGSDLAVPKGAALIDGKGKWVTPGVIDVHSHLGDYPSPQVKSLSDGNEATAPVTADVWAEHSVWPQDPGFSRALANGGVTTLQILPGSANLFGGRSVTLKNVYARTVQGMKFPGAPYGLKMACGENPKRVYGGKNRQPSTRMGNVALDRQTWMKAADYRRKWDKYEEKGGEPPARDVAMETLSGVLSGDILVHNHCYRADEMAIVLDMAKEFGYRVTAFHHAVEAYKIADLLKANGACAAVWADWYGFKMESYDGIPENLAILQQAGACVMIHSDDQNGIQRLNQEVAKGVAAARRAGIAIPDELAWTWLAINPARALGIADRTGSLRPGKMGDVVLWNGNPFSVYTRPEKVWVDGAMLYDVNNPRLRPVSDFELGQPGEGDVK
;
A
#
# COMPACT_ATOMS: atom_id res chain seq x y z
N MET A 1 -37.10 -20.76 74.93
CA MET A 1 -38.53 -21.13 75.08
C MET A 1 -39.15 -21.04 73.68
N SER A 2 -39.69 -22.05 73.01
CA SER A 2 -39.95 -23.46 73.27
C SER A 2 -40.00 -24.22 71.92
N SER A 3 -39.54 -25.48 71.92
CA SER A 3 -39.89 -26.67 71.10
C SER A 3 -40.46 -26.53 69.67
N LYS A 4 -39.84 -27.14 68.64
CA LYS A 4 -40.08 -28.54 68.14
C LYS A 4 -41.58 -28.82 67.81
N LEU A 5 -42.00 -29.38 66.67
CA LEU A 5 -41.62 -30.66 66.10
C LEU A 5 -42.32 -30.91 64.73
N LYS A 6 -41.69 -31.79 63.95
CA LYS A 6 -42.01 -32.40 62.64
C LYS A 6 -43.41 -33.04 62.51
N LEU A 7 -43.95 -33.10 61.28
CA LEU A 7 -44.32 -34.38 60.64
C LEU A 7 -44.51 -34.22 59.12
N SER A 8 -44.19 -35.29 58.41
CA SER A 8 -44.02 -35.40 56.96
C SER A 8 -45.08 -36.32 56.32
N ILE A 9 -45.16 -36.26 54.98
CA ILE A 9 -45.40 -37.35 54.02
C ILE A 9 -46.81 -37.55 53.41
N ALA A 10 -46.82 -37.32 52.07
CA ALA A 10 -47.45 -38.08 50.96
C ALA A 10 -48.98 -38.13 50.80
N LEU A 11 -49.57 -38.25 49.61
CA LEU A 11 -49.19 -38.12 48.19
C LEU A 11 -50.47 -38.49 47.41
N ALA A 12 -50.89 -37.71 46.41
CA ALA A 12 -51.58 -38.18 45.19
C ALA A 12 -51.85 -36.97 44.27
N LEU A 13 -51.02 -36.74 43.24
CA LEU A 13 -51.24 -37.19 41.85
C LEU A 13 -52.47 -36.57 41.18
N VAL A 14 -52.24 -35.53 40.36
CA VAL A 14 -52.69 -35.49 38.95
C VAL A 14 -51.69 -34.63 38.15
N LEU A 15 -51.09 -35.21 37.12
CA LEU A 15 -50.31 -34.54 36.09
C LEU A 15 -51.24 -33.74 35.15
N SER A 16 -50.80 -32.56 34.72
CA SER A 16 -51.17 -32.00 33.42
C SER A 16 -49.99 -31.19 32.89
N ALA A 17 -49.48 -31.62 31.73
CA ALA A 17 -48.32 -31.09 31.07
C ALA A 17 -48.63 -29.84 30.24
N CYS A 18 -47.75 -28.85 30.30
CA CYS A 18 -47.54 -27.85 29.23
C CYS A 18 -46.04 -27.65 29.06
N THR A 19 -45.44 -28.36 28.10
CA THR A 19 -44.05 -28.18 27.67
C THR A 19 -43.96 -26.99 26.72
N GLY A 20 -43.52 -25.83 27.21
CA GLY A 20 -43.12 -24.68 26.39
C GLY A 20 -41.64 -24.78 26.03
N GLY A 21 -41.31 -25.54 24.98
CA GLY A 21 -39.97 -25.54 24.39
C GLY A 21 -39.74 -24.25 23.60
N ALA A 22 -38.81 -23.42 24.06
CA ALA A 22 -38.33 -22.28 23.28
C ALA A 22 -37.50 -22.81 22.10
N ALA A 23 -38.05 -22.69 20.89
CA ALA A 23 -37.33 -22.96 19.65
C ALA A 23 -36.18 -21.96 19.48
N PRO A 24 -35.03 -22.38 18.91
CA PRO A 24 -33.96 -21.44 18.56
C PRO A 24 -34.49 -20.49 17.47
N LYS A 25 -34.28 -19.19 17.65
CA LYS A 25 -34.53 -18.19 16.61
C LYS A 25 -33.76 -18.61 15.37
N SER A 26 -34.47 -19.00 14.31
CA SER A 26 -33.83 -19.20 13.01
C SER A 26 -33.23 -17.88 12.60
N ALA A 27 -31.95 -17.90 12.20
CA ALA A 27 -31.37 -16.79 11.48
C ALA A 27 -32.31 -16.45 10.32
N SER A 28 -32.75 -15.20 10.26
CA SER A 28 -33.35 -14.65 9.04
C SER A 28 -32.37 -14.98 7.92
N ALA A 29 -32.77 -15.86 7.01
CA ALA A 29 -32.10 -15.96 5.73
C ALA A 29 -32.24 -14.57 5.10
N ASP A 30 -31.16 -13.80 5.09
CA ASP A 30 -31.06 -12.60 4.27
C ASP A 30 -31.35 -13.07 2.84
N ASN A 31 -32.58 -12.83 2.37
CA ASN A 31 -32.93 -13.01 0.98
C ASN A 31 -32.09 -12.00 0.22
N ALA A 32 -30.91 -12.43 -0.23
CA ALA A 32 -30.01 -11.61 -1.03
C ALA A 32 -30.81 -11.05 -2.20
N ALA A 33 -30.66 -9.75 -2.45
CA ALA A 33 -31.38 -9.07 -3.52
C ALA A 33 -31.25 -9.84 -4.85
N PRO A 34 -32.28 -9.92 -5.69
CA PRO A 34 -32.36 -10.86 -6.80
C PRO A 34 -31.17 -10.87 -7.78
N GLY A 35 -30.46 -9.74 -7.96
CA GLY A 35 -29.27 -9.63 -8.82
C GLY A 35 -27.93 -9.70 -8.06
N LYS A 36 -27.94 -9.66 -6.72
CA LYS A 36 -26.74 -9.64 -5.89
C LYS A 36 -25.88 -10.89 -6.11
N GLY A 37 -24.60 -10.70 -6.41
CA GLY A 37 -23.66 -11.80 -6.67
C GLY A 37 -23.83 -12.49 -8.03
N LYS A 38 -24.79 -12.05 -8.86
CA LYS A 38 -25.00 -12.53 -10.24
C LYS A 38 -24.39 -11.58 -11.29
N GLY A 39 -23.56 -10.64 -10.86
CA GLY A 39 -22.82 -9.73 -11.73
C GLY A 39 -21.56 -10.37 -12.29
N PHE A 40 -20.56 -9.55 -12.62
CA PHE A 40 -19.25 -10.00 -13.08
C PHE A 40 -18.26 -10.18 -11.93
N ASP A 41 -17.21 -10.97 -12.18
CA ASP A 41 -16.10 -11.13 -11.24
C ASP A 41 -15.31 -9.83 -11.08
N ARG A 42 -15.21 -9.32 -9.84
CA ARG A 42 -14.52 -8.07 -9.51
C ARG A 42 -13.01 -8.27 -9.32
N ASP A 43 -12.54 -9.51 -9.17
CA ASP A 43 -11.11 -9.88 -9.07
C ASP A 43 -10.78 -11.08 -9.98
N PRO A 44 -10.82 -10.91 -11.32
CA PRO A 44 -10.61 -11.99 -12.28
C PRO A 44 -9.18 -12.55 -12.30
N TYR A 45 -8.21 -11.87 -11.67
CA TYR A 45 -6.81 -12.29 -11.56
C TYR A 45 -6.39 -12.33 -10.08
N PRO A 46 -6.98 -13.22 -9.27
CA PRO A 46 -6.74 -13.23 -7.83
C PRO A 46 -5.28 -13.57 -7.52
N SER A 47 -4.82 -13.12 -6.35
CA SER A 47 -3.49 -13.49 -5.87
C SER A 47 -3.36 -15.02 -5.74
N THR A 48 -2.24 -15.55 -6.23
CA THR A 48 -1.82 -16.94 -6.02
C THR A 48 -0.61 -17.03 -5.08
N TYR A 49 -0.20 -15.90 -4.50
CA TYR A 49 0.93 -15.82 -3.59
C TYR A 49 0.76 -16.77 -2.41
N ARG A 50 1.86 -17.47 -2.08
CA ARG A 50 2.00 -18.28 -0.88
C ARG A 50 3.27 -17.86 -0.17
N THR A 51 3.21 -17.83 1.15
CA THR A 51 4.36 -17.51 2.00
C THR A 51 5.51 -18.47 1.70
N TYR A 52 6.72 -17.92 1.61
CA TYR A 52 7.94 -18.72 1.50
C TYR A 52 8.20 -19.49 2.80
N PRO A 53 8.92 -20.62 2.76
CA PRO A 53 9.31 -21.33 3.97
C PRO A 53 10.15 -20.43 4.89
N GLY A 54 9.64 -20.19 6.09
CA GLY A 54 10.34 -19.47 7.16
C GLY A 54 10.74 -20.38 8.30
N VAL A 55 11.64 -19.90 9.15
CA VAL A 55 11.99 -20.54 10.43
C VAL A 55 11.66 -19.59 11.57
N ARG A 56 11.34 -20.15 12.74
CA ARG A 56 11.16 -19.34 13.94
C ARG A 56 12.46 -18.57 14.21
N THR A 57 12.38 -17.25 14.28
CA THR A 57 13.54 -16.36 14.35
C THR A 57 13.37 -15.39 15.51
N ALA A 58 14.44 -15.11 16.23
CA ALA A 58 14.50 -14.07 17.26
C ALA A 58 15.68 -13.14 16.98
N ILE A 59 15.38 -11.87 16.71
CA ILE A 59 16.39 -10.82 16.57
C ILE A 59 16.50 -10.15 17.93
N VAL A 60 17.67 -10.23 18.57
CA VAL A 60 17.85 -9.83 19.98
C VAL A 60 18.85 -8.69 20.12
N GLY A 61 18.51 -7.70 20.95
CA GLY A 61 19.42 -6.61 21.32
C GLY A 61 19.58 -5.48 20.29
N ALA A 62 18.62 -5.33 19.36
CA ALA A 62 18.64 -4.27 18.36
C ALA A 62 17.98 -2.98 18.86
N THR A 63 18.26 -1.86 18.19
CA THR A 63 17.37 -0.68 18.26
C THR A 63 16.18 -0.95 17.35
N VAL A 64 14.97 -0.97 17.89
CA VAL A 64 13.76 -1.26 17.10
C VAL A 64 13.01 0.03 16.81
N TYR A 65 12.70 0.29 15.55
CA TYR A 65 11.60 1.20 15.18
C TYR A 65 10.38 0.35 14.88
N ASP A 66 9.29 0.57 15.61
CA ASP A 66 8.08 -0.29 15.48
C ASP A 66 7.25 0.00 14.23
N GLY A 67 7.56 1.08 13.49
CA GLY A 67 6.81 1.49 12.31
C GLY A 67 5.60 2.39 12.58
N GLU A 68 5.31 2.71 13.84
CA GLU A 68 4.18 3.54 14.28
C GLU A 68 4.60 4.74 15.12
N GLY A 69 5.91 5.03 15.15
CA GLY A 69 6.49 6.13 15.91
C GLY A 69 7.05 5.73 17.27
N GLY A 70 7.13 4.43 17.57
CA GLY A 70 7.77 3.91 18.78
C GLY A 70 9.20 3.42 18.54
N ARG A 71 10.03 3.60 19.56
CA ARG A 71 11.40 3.10 19.63
C ARG A 71 11.58 2.18 20.83
N ILE A 72 12.28 1.06 20.63
CA ILE A 72 12.70 0.16 21.72
C ILE A 72 14.21 -0.01 21.66
N GLU A 73 14.90 0.37 22.73
CA GLU A 73 16.34 0.14 22.89
C GLU A 73 16.59 -1.28 23.39
N ASN A 74 17.64 -1.94 22.87
CA ASN A 74 17.97 -3.33 23.19
C ASN A 74 16.76 -4.29 23.05
N GLY A 75 15.94 -4.03 22.03
CA GLY A 75 14.69 -4.74 21.79
C GLY A 75 14.88 -6.11 21.17
N THR A 76 13.84 -6.91 21.29
CA THR A 76 13.70 -8.25 20.72
C THR A 76 12.50 -8.30 19.79
N VAL A 77 12.68 -8.87 18.60
CA VAL A 77 11.61 -9.13 17.62
C VAL A 77 11.56 -10.63 17.32
N LEU A 78 10.37 -11.22 17.47
CA LEU A 78 10.12 -12.64 17.29
C LEU A 78 9.25 -12.87 16.05
N LEU A 79 9.72 -13.74 15.16
CA LEU A 79 9.01 -14.17 13.95
C LEU A 79 8.69 -15.66 14.04
N ALA A 80 7.45 -16.03 13.73
CA ALA A 80 7.02 -17.42 13.60
C ALA A 80 5.80 -17.52 12.67
N ASP A 81 5.72 -18.61 11.91
CA ASP A 81 4.53 -18.95 11.09
C ASP A 81 4.08 -17.82 10.17
N GLY A 82 5.07 -17.15 9.58
CA GLY A 82 4.92 -16.02 8.67
C GLY A 82 4.52 -14.68 9.31
N LYS A 83 4.50 -14.61 10.64
CA LYS A 83 4.02 -13.46 11.39
C LYS A 83 5.05 -12.98 12.40
N ILE A 84 4.84 -11.75 12.84
CA ILE A 84 5.42 -11.20 14.06
C ILE A 84 4.61 -11.77 15.22
N VAL A 85 5.28 -12.43 16.16
CA VAL A 85 4.65 -13.06 17.33
C VAL A 85 5.02 -12.38 18.65
N GLY A 86 6.02 -11.50 18.63
CA GLY A 86 6.41 -10.72 19.80
C GLY A 86 7.37 -9.59 19.44
N VAL A 87 7.20 -8.45 20.09
CA VAL A 87 8.08 -7.29 20.02
C VAL A 87 8.14 -6.71 21.44
N GLY A 88 9.35 -6.46 21.96
CA GLY A 88 9.51 -6.03 23.35
C GLY A 88 10.96 -5.72 23.68
N GLY A 89 11.23 -5.48 24.97
CA GLY A 89 12.57 -5.23 25.48
C GLY A 89 13.42 -6.50 25.58
N SER A 90 14.50 -6.41 26.34
CA SER A 90 15.41 -7.53 26.63
C SER A 90 14.80 -8.62 27.52
N ASP A 91 13.67 -8.32 28.16
CA ASP A 91 12.90 -9.23 29.01
C ASP A 91 11.93 -10.12 28.21
N LEU A 92 11.72 -9.85 26.92
CA LEU A 92 10.88 -10.67 26.05
C LEU A 92 11.47 -12.09 25.92
N ALA A 93 10.73 -13.08 26.40
CA ALA A 93 11.16 -14.47 26.40
C ALA A 93 11.33 -15.00 24.96
N VAL A 94 12.54 -15.49 24.66
CA VAL A 94 12.84 -16.12 23.36
C VAL A 94 12.46 -17.60 23.41
N PRO A 95 11.55 -18.08 22.53
CA PRO A 95 11.17 -19.49 22.50
C PRO A 95 12.36 -20.41 22.17
N LYS A 96 12.42 -21.58 22.81
CA LYS A 96 13.41 -22.61 22.47
C LYS A 96 13.30 -23.00 20.99
N GLY A 97 14.45 -23.22 20.35
CA GLY A 97 14.54 -23.62 18.95
C GLY A 97 14.36 -22.49 17.93
N ALA A 98 14.23 -21.23 18.38
CA ALA A 98 14.32 -20.09 17.47
C ALA A 98 15.76 -19.90 16.97
N ALA A 99 15.92 -19.57 15.69
CA ALA A 99 17.17 -19.08 15.14
C ALA A 99 17.48 -17.71 15.78
N LEU A 100 18.60 -17.62 16.49
CA LEU A 100 19.04 -16.40 17.15
C LEU A 100 19.83 -15.52 16.17
N ILE A 101 19.41 -14.27 16.04
CA ILE A 101 20.07 -13.25 15.24
C ILE A 101 20.55 -12.14 16.19
N ASP A 102 21.86 -11.90 16.22
CA ASP A 102 22.44 -10.81 17.00
C ASP A 102 22.15 -9.45 16.36
N GLY A 103 21.38 -8.64 17.10
CA GLY A 103 20.99 -7.29 16.76
C GLY A 103 21.83 -6.20 17.42
N LYS A 104 22.84 -6.54 18.23
CA LYS A 104 23.64 -5.54 18.95
C LYS A 104 24.29 -4.54 17.98
N GLY A 105 24.07 -3.25 18.22
CA GLY A 105 24.59 -2.17 17.37
C GLY A 105 23.88 -2.03 16.02
N LYS A 106 22.78 -2.76 15.82
CA LYS A 106 21.97 -2.81 14.60
C LYS A 106 20.57 -2.25 14.85
N TRP A 107 19.83 -2.03 13.76
CA TRP A 107 18.46 -1.55 13.79
C TRP A 107 17.50 -2.57 13.18
N VAL A 108 16.32 -2.71 13.76
CA VAL A 108 15.23 -3.53 13.22
C VAL A 108 14.04 -2.64 12.93
N THR A 109 13.47 -2.78 11.75
CA THR A 109 12.31 -2.01 11.28
C THR A 109 11.30 -2.92 10.58
N PRO A 110 10.03 -2.49 10.40
CA PRO A 110 9.19 -3.07 9.38
C PRO A 110 9.86 -2.94 8.01
N GLY A 111 9.51 -3.83 7.11
CA GLY A 111 9.86 -3.74 5.69
C GLY A 111 9.47 -2.39 5.09
N VAL A 112 10.32 -1.87 4.21
CA VAL A 112 10.05 -0.64 3.46
C VAL A 112 8.91 -0.88 2.48
N ILE A 113 8.02 0.11 2.36
CA ILE A 113 6.89 0.08 1.42
C ILE A 113 6.99 1.27 0.48
N ASP A 114 7.08 0.99 -0.82
CA ASP A 114 7.03 2.03 -1.85
C ASP A 114 5.61 2.16 -2.42
N VAL A 115 4.96 3.31 -2.20
CA VAL A 115 3.60 3.57 -2.66
C VAL A 115 3.55 4.06 -4.12
N HIS A 116 4.70 4.36 -4.76
CA HIS A 116 4.74 4.77 -6.16
C HIS A 116 5.94 4.20 -6.88
N SER A 117 5.71 3.10 -7.60
CA SER A 117 6.73 2.48 -8.43
C SER A 117 6.20 2.16 -9.82
N HIS A 118 7.15 2.11 -10.75
CA HIS A 118 6.94 1.64 -12.12
C HIS A 118 7.81 0.42 -12.44
N LEU A 119 8.39 -0.26 -11.43
CA LEU A 119 9.13 -1.50 -11.65
C LEU A 119 8.23 -2.55 -12.33
N GLY A 120 8.83 -3.37 -13.20
CA GLY A 120 8.12 -4.34 -14.04
C GLY A 120 7.41 -3.72 -15.25
N ASP A 121 6.76 -2.56 -15.11
CA ASP A 121 6.15 -1.81 -16.23
C ASP A 121 7.18 -0.97 -17.01
N TYR A 122 8.25 -0.56 -16.33
CA TYR A 122 9.47 0.04 -16.86
C TYR A 122 10.68 -0.73 -16.33
N PRO A 123 10.91 -1.96 -16.82
CA PRO A 123 11.91 -2.84 -16.23
C PRO A 123 13.35 -2.37 -16.50
N SER A 124 14.26 -2.82 -15.64
CA SER A 124 15.70 -2.58 -15.76
C SER A 124 16.37 -3.66 -16.64
N PRO A 125 17.26 -3.31 -17.60
CA PRO A 125 17.57 -1.95 -18.05
C PRO A 125 16.43 -1.36 -18.88
N GLN A 126 16.17 -0.07 -18.66
CA GLN A 126 15.10 0.62 -19.35
C GLN A 126 15.43 0.80 -20.83
N VAL A 127 14.64 0.16 -21.69
CA VAL A 127 14.70 0.34 -23.15
C VAL A 127 13.33 0.68 -23.69
N LYS A 128 13.27 1.38 -24.83
CA LYS A 128 12.01 1.87 -25.41
C LYS A 128 10.98 0.77 -25.65
N SER A 129 11.40 -0.45 -26.00
CA SER A 129 10.49 -1.57 -26.28
C SER A 129 9.83 -2.15 -25.03
N LEU A 130 10.32 -1.82 -23.84
CA LEU A 130 9.78 -2.27 -22.55
C LEU A 130 9.06 -1.11 -21.82
N SER A 131 8.63 -0.08 -22.56
CA SER A 131 8.05 1.14 -22.01
C SER A 131 6.53 1.02 -21.83
N ASP A 132 6.07 0.08 -21.01
CA ASP A 132 4.64 -0.26 -20.89
C ASP A 132 3.89 0.55 -19.82
N GLY A 133 4.58 1.37 -19.02
CA GLY A 133 3.94 2.14 -17.94
C GLY A 133 3.01 3.31 -18.35
N ASN A 134 2.79 3.62 -19.63
CA ASN A 134 1.81 4.64 -20.05
C ASN A 134 1.10 4.27 -21.36
N GLU A 135 -0.17 3.88 -21.28
CA GLU A 135 -1.04 3.67 -22.46
C GLU A 135 -1.52 5.02 -23.03
N ALA A 136 -0.60 5.82 -23.57
CA ALA A 136 -0.85 7.20 -23.95
C ALA A 136 -1.70 7.37 -25.22
N THR A 137 -2.52 6.40 -25.62
CA THR A 137 -3.35 6.43 -26.83
C THR A 137 -4.70 7.13 -26.61
N ALA A 138 -5.21 7.17 -25.37
CA ALA A 138 -6.41 7.92 -24.98
C ALA A 138 -6.24 8.54 -23.58
N PRO A 139 -6.87 9.70 -23.28
CA PRO A 139 -6.77 10.37 -21.97
C PRO A 139 -7.48 9.64 -20.83
N VAL A 140 -8.40 8.74 -21.17
CA VAL A 140 -9.15 7.93 -20.21
C VAL A 140 -8.94 6.46 -20.59
N THR A 141 -8.10 5.77 -19.83
CA THR A 141 -7.78 4.34 -20.00
C THR A 141 -8.00 3.58 -18.70
N ALA A 142 -9.12 3.84 -18.02
CA ALA A 142 -9.46 3.16 -16.76
C ALA A 142 -9.70 1.64 -16.93
N ASP A 143 -9.72 1.16 -18.17
CA ASP A 143 -9.82 -0.23 -18.60
C ASP A 143 -8.48 -0.97 -18.61
N VAL A 144 -7.32 -0.29 -18.62
CA VAL A 144 -6.00 -0.94 -18.57
C VAL A 144 -5.50 -1.12 -17.15
N TRP A 145 -4.74 -2.19 -16.90
CA TRP A 145 -4.33 -2.62 -15.57
C TRP A 145 -2.82 -2.85 -15.58
N ALA A 146 -2.08 -2.16 -14.71
CA ALA A 146 -0.62 -2.29 -14.62
C ALA A 146 -0.18 -3.75 -14.42
N GLU A 147 -0.96 -4.55 -13.70
CA GLU A 147 -0.62 -5.96 -13.45
C GLU A 147 -0.49 -6.81 -14.73
N HIS A 148 -1.02 -6.35 -15.87
CA HIS A 148 -0.88 -7.03 -17.16
C HIS A 148 0.45 -6.73 -17.87
N SER A 149 1.17 -5.68 -17.48
CA SER A 149 2.47 -5.30 -18.05
C SER A 149 3.64 -5.57 -17.11
N VAL A 150 3.40 -5.77 -15.81
CA VAL A 150 4.47 -6.09 -14.86
C VAL A 150 5.23 -7.33 -15.31
N TRP A 151 6.50 -7.16 -15.66
CA TRP A 151 7.42 -8.27 -15.89
C TRP A 151 8.03 -8.77 -14.56
N PRO A 152 7.64 -9.96 -14.06
CA PRO A 152 8.06 -10.42 -12.73
C PRO A 152 9.56 -10.73 -12.58
N GLN A 153 10.30 -10.85 -13.70
CA GLN A 153 11.75 -11.10 -13.68
C GLN A 153 12.59 -9.81 -13.73
N ASP A 154 11.97 -8.62 -13.68
CA ASP A 154 12.69 -7.35 -13.62
C ASP A 154 13.71 -7.36 -12.46
N PRO A 155 15.03 -7.22 -12.72
CA PRO A 155 16.04 -7.20 -11.68
C PRO A 155 15.89 -6.02 -10.71
N GLY A 156 15.13 -4.98 -11.08
CA GLY A 156 14.74 -3.88 -10.20
C GLY A 156 14.11 -4.35 -8.88
N PHE A 157 13.28 -5.41 -8.89
CA PHE A 157 12.65 -5.96 -7.69
C PHE A 157 13.68 -6.48 -6.68
N SER A 158 14.64 -7.28 -7.18
CA SER A 158 15.76 -7.81 -6.40
C SER A 158 16.63 -6.71 -5.80
N ARG A 159 16.93 -5.68 -6.59
CA ARG A 159 17.73 -4.53 -6.12
C ARG A 159 16.98 -3.72 -5.07
N ALA A 160 15.67 -3.50 -5.24
CA ALA A 160 14.83 -2.85 -4.24
C ALA A 160 14.79 -3.62 -2.91
N LEU A 161 14.69 -4.96 -2.96
CA LEU A 161 14.74 -5.81 -1.77
C LEU A 161 16.11 -5.73 -1.09
N ALA A 162 17.20 -5.98 -1.83
CA ALA A 162 18.55 -6.11 -1.27
C ALA A 162 19.15 -4.78 -0.80
N ASN A 163 18.94 -3.70 -1.55
CA ASN A 163 19.56 -2.41 -1.25
C ASN A 163 18.67 -1.48 -0.43
N GLY A 164 17.35 -1.56 -0.62
CA GLY A 164 16.37 -0.69 0.00
C GLY A 164 15.55 -1.32 1.13
N GLY A 165 15.62 -2.65 1.32
CA GLY A 165 14.77 -3.34 2.28
C GLY A 165 13.28 -3.30 1.91
N VAL A 166 12.96 -3.10 0.62
CA VAL A 166 11.59 -2.98 0.12
C VAL A 166 10.94 -4.35 0.09
N THR A 167 9.86 -4.51 0.86
CA THR A 167 9.11 -5.78 1.00
C THR A 167 7.74 -5.73 0.33
N THR A 168 7.20 -4.53 0.12
CA THR A 168 5.91 -4.29 -0.51
C THR A 168 6.01 -3.06 -1.39
N LEU A 169 5.32 -3.07 -2.52
CA LEU A 169 5.27 -1.91 -3.41
C LEU A 169 3.98 -1.88 -4.22
N GLN A 170 3.54 -0.68 -4.57
CA GLN A 170 2.49 -0.48 -5.56
C GLN A 170 3.11 -0.26 -6.93
N ILE A 171 2.69 -1.06 -7.91
CA ILE A 171 2.96 -0.82 -9.33
C ILE A 171 1.74 -0.18 -9.97
N LEU A 172 1.96 0.91 -10.69
CA LEU A 172 0.90 1.72 -11.27
C LEU A 172 1.33 2.33 -12.60
N PRO A 173 0.37 2.70 -13.47
CA PRO A 173 0.66 3.49 -14.65
C PRO A 173 1.33 4.83 -14.29
N GLY A 174 1.95 5.48 -15.28
CA GLY A 174 2.54 6.81 -15.16
C GLY A 174 1.49 7.92 -15.12
N SER A 175 1.83 9.09 -15.65
CA SER A 175 1.00 10.30 -15.54
C SER A 175 0.68 10.94 -16.89
N ALA A 176 0.82 10.18 -17.99
CA ALA A 176 0.45 10.67 -19.30
C ALA A 176 -1.07 10.90 -19.43
N ASN A 177 -1.89 10.08 -18.76
CA ASN A 177 -3.34 10.02 -18.93
C ASN A 177 -4.04 10.65 -17.71
N LEU A 178 -5.25 11.22 -17.90
CA LEU A 178 -6.08 11.67 -16.77
C LEU A 178 -6.54 10.51 -15.91
N PHE A 179 -6.94 9.40 -16.55
CA PHE A 179 -7.20 8.13 -15.92
C PHE A 179 -6.24 7.11 -16.53
N GLY A 180 -5.18 6.77 -15.80
CA GLY A 180 -4.09 5.92 -16.29
C GLY A 180 -4.40 4.43 -16.29
N GLY A 181 -5.29 3.98 -15.42
CA GLY A 181 -5.62 2.56 -15.26
C GLY A 181 -5.43 2.05 -13.83
N ARG A 182 -5.72 0.76 -13.63
CA ARG A 182 -5.61 0.13 -12.31
C ARG A 182 -4.15 -0.07 -11.90
N SER A 183 -3.86 0.17 -10.63
CA SER A 183 -2.61 -0.19 -9.97
C SER A 183 -2.77 -1.48 -9.16
N VAL A 184 -1.66 -2.17 -8.91
CA VAL A 184 -1.62 -3.41 -8.13
C VAL A 184 -0.59 -3.30 -7.00
N THR A 185 -0.94 -3.81 -5.82
CA THR A 185 0.00 -3.91 -4.70
C THR A 185 0.66 -5.29 -4.72
N LEU A 186 1.98 -5.34 -4.69
CA LEU A 186 2.79 -6.54 -4.77
C LEU A 186 3.59 -6.74 -3.48
N LYS A 187 3.75 -7.99 -3.06
CA LYS A 187 4.84 -8.45 -2.20
C LYS A 187 6.11 -8.51 -3.06
N ASN A 188 7.21 -7.94 -2.57
CA ASN A 188 8.49 -7.98 -3.26
C ASN A 188 9.17 -9.34 -3.05
N VAL A 189 8.75 -10.32 -3.85
CA VAL A 189 9.19 -11.71 -3.79
C VAL A 189 9.43 -12.24 -5.19
N TYR A 190 10.17 -13.34 -5.31
CA TYR A 190 10.31 -14.01 -6.59
C TYR A 190 8.99 -14.65 -7.02
N ALA A 191 8.63 -14.51 -8.28
CA ALA A 191 7.55 -15.31 -8.85
C ALA A 191 7.71 -15.42 -10.36
N ARG A 192 7.05 -16.41 -10.94
CA ARG A 192 6.93 -16.54 -12.40
C ARG A 192 5.77 -15.73 -12.98
N THR A 193 4.84 -15.29 -12.13
CA THR A 193 3.63 -14.56 -12.52
C THR A 193 3.38 -13.40 -11.57
N VAL A 194 2.70 -12.36 -12.04
CA VAL A 194 2.33 -11.22 -11.19
C VAL A 194 1.40 -11.66 -10.06
N GLN A 195 0.50 -12.62 -10.29
CA GLN A 195 -0.41 -13.14 -9.26
C GLN A 195 0.35 -13.82 -8.13
N GLY A 196 1.52 -14.40 -8.43
CA GLY A 196 2.43 -14.95 -7.44
C GLY A 196 3.14 -13.87 -6.60
N MET A 197 3.14 -12.61 -7.04
CA MET A 197 3.63 -11.45 -6.27
C MET A 197 2.46 -10.64 -5.66
N LYS A 198 1.26 -10.71 -6.23
CA LYS A 198 0.11 -9.88 -5.85
C LYS A 198 -0.18 -10.03 -4.36
N PHE A 199 -0.19 -8.92 -3.64
CA PHE A 199 -0.45 -8.91 -2.20
C PHE A 199 -1.87 -9.45 -1.97
N PRO A 200 -2.04 -10.60 -1.29
CA PRO A 200 -3.35 -11.24 -1.21
C PRO A 200 -4.37 -10.30 -0.61
N GLY A 201 -5.54 -10.07 -1.20
CA GLY A 201 -6.60 -9.22 -0.63
C GLY A 201 -6.27 -7.73 -0.48
N ALA A 202 -5.17 -7.22 -1.06
CA ALA A 202 -5.01 -5.77 -1.20
C ALA A 202 -6.03 -5.25 -2.23
N PRO A 203 -6.66 -4.08 -2.00
CA PRO A 203 -7.51 -3.46 -3.00
C PRO A 203 -6.68 -3.05 -4.22
N TYR A 204 -7.32 -3.04 -5.39
CA TYR A 204 -6.77 -2.33 -6.54
C TYR A 204 -6.73 -0.82 -6.24
N GLY A 205 -5.78 -0.13 -6.85
CA GLY A 205 -5.85 1.33 -6.96
C GLY A 205 -6.22 1.77 -8.37
N LEU A 206 -6.48 3.06 -8.53
CA LEU A 206 -6.64 3.74 -9.82
C LEU A 206 -5.63 4.88 -9.88
N LYS A 207 -4.75 4.85 -10.88
CA LYS A 207 -3.88 6.00 -11.17
C LYS A 207 -4.67 7.05 -11.95
N MET A 208 -4.67 8.26 -11.43
CA MET A 208 -5.14 9.46 -12.12
C MET A 208 -4.04 10.52 -12.20
N ALA A 209 -4.19 11.53 -13.07
CA ALA A 209 -3.25 12.64 -13.12
C ALA A 209 -3.94 13.99 -13.36
N CYS A 210 -3.47 15.01 -12.66
CA CYS A 210 -3.77 16.43 -12.90
C CYS A 210 -2.58 17.10 -13.61
N GLY A 211 -2.64 18.42 -13.87
CA GLY A 211 -1.43 19.18 -14.20
C GLY A 211 -1.01 19.17 -15.66
N GLU A 212 0.27 19.46 -15.87
CA GLU A 212 0.94 19.66 -17.15
C GLU A 212 1.07 18.37 -17.93
N ASN A 213 1.25 17.22 -17.27
CA ASN A 213 1.56 15.97 -17.96
C ASN A 213 0.43 15.55 -18.92
N PRO A 214 -0.84 15.39 -18.50
CA PRO A 214 -1.92 15.05 -19.42
C PRO A 214 -2.13 16.09 -20.51
N LYS A 215 -2.21 17.38 -20.14
CA LYS A 215 -2.44 18.45 -21.13
C LYS A 215 -1.33 18.57 -22.17
N ARG A 216 -0.08 18.26 -21.80
CA ARG A 216 1.08 18.27 -22.70
C ARG A 216 1.02 17.08 -23.66
N VAL A 217 0.73 15.88 -23.14
CA VAL A 217 0.67 14.66 -23.95
C VAL A 217 -0.43 14.76 -25.02
N TYR A 218 -1.68 15.08 -24.64
CA TYR A 218 -2.78 15.11 -25.61
C TYR A 218 -2.84 16.42 -26.39
N GLY A 219 -2.45 17.55 -25.78
CA GLY A 219 -2.26 18.80 -26.51
C GLY A 219 -1.26 18.65 -27.65
N GLY A 220 -0.13 17.96 -27.42
CA GLY A 220 0.84 17.64 -28.47
C GLY A 220 0.31 16.69 -29.55
N LYS A 221 -0.81 15.99 -29.30
CA LYS A 221 -1.53 15.15 -30.25
C LYS A 221 -2.76 15.83 -30.85
N ASN A 222 -2.92 17.15 -30.66
CA ASN A 222 -4.11 17.91 -31.07
C ASN A 222 -5.43 17.29 -30.58
N ARG A 223 -5.42 16.77 -29.35
CA ARG A 223 -6.55 16.09 -28.72
C ARG A 223 -6.80 16.67 -27.33
N GLN A 224 -8.06 16.66 -26.88
CA GLN A 224 -8.39 16.99 -25.50
C GLN A 224 -7.78 15.95 -24.53
N PRO A 225 -7.21 16.36 -23.38
CA PRO A 225 -7.05 17.74 -22.90
C PRO A 225 -5.78 18.43 -23.41
N SER A 226 -5.87 19.75 -23.66
CA SER A 226 -4.72 20.61 -23.96
C SER A 226 -4.53 21.75 -22.93
N THR A 227 -5.43 21.84 -21.95
CA THR A 227 -5.43 22.84 -20.87
C THR A 227 -5.83 22.20 -19.55
N ARG A 228 -5.52 22.86 -18.42
CA ARG A 228 -5.98 22.41 -17.09
C ARG A 228 -7.51 22.39 -16.98
N MET A 229 -8.19 23.37 -17.59
CA MET A 229 -9.65 23.37 -17.70
C MET A 229 -10.15 22.17 -18.53
N GLY A 230 -9.43 21.81 -19.59
CA GLY A 230 -9.70 20.63 -20.39
C GLY A 230 -9.54 19.32 -19.61
N ASN A 231 -8.54 19.24 -18.71
CA ASN A 231 -8.39 18.13 -17.77
C ASN A 231 -9.66 17.99 -16.92
N VAL A 232 -10.01 19.04 -16.18
CA VAL A 232 -11.15 19.06 -15.25
C VAL A 232 -12.48 18.77 -15.96
N ALA A 233 -12.69 19.32 -17.15
CA ALA A 233 -13.91 19.08 -17.92
C ALA A 233 -14.05 17.61 -18.33
N LEU A 234 -12.96 16.97 -18.78
CA LEU A 234 -12.97 15.57 -19.17
C LEU A 234 -13.10 14.64 -17.95
N ASP A 235 -12.47 14.98 -16.83
CA ASP A 235 -12.63 14.26 -15.56
C ASP A 235 -14.09 14.28 -15.12
N ARG A 236 -14.72 15.46 -15.06
CA ARG A 236 -16.12 15.61 -14.67
C ARG A 236 -17.05 14.78 -15.57
N GLN A 237 -16.88 14.87 -16.89
CA GLN A 237 -17.68 14.08 -17.85
C GLN A 237 -17.51 12.58 -17.65
N THR A 238 -16.30 12.14 -17.32
CA THR A 238 -15.98 10.72 -17.10
C THR A 238 -16.62 10.21 -15.82
N TRP A 239 -16.58 11.00 -14.74
CA TRP A 239 -17.26 10.65 -13.49
C TRP A 239 -18.79 10.66 -13.61
N MET A 240 -19.38 11.56 -14.40
CA MET A 240 -20.82 11.50 -14.73
C MET A 240 -21.20 10.16 -15.36
N LYS A 241 -20.41 9.69 -16.35
CA LYS A 241 -20.62 8.37 -16.98
C LYS A 241 -20.50 7.23 -15.97
N ALA A 242 -19.49 7.28 -15.10
CA ALA A 242 -19.29 6.26 -14.07
C ALA A 242 -20.45 6.21 -13.06
N ALA A 243 -20.95 7.37 -12.62
CA ALA A 243 -22.11 7.45 -11.74
C ALA A 243 -23.37 6.89 -12.41
N ASP A 244 -23.59 7.19 -13.69
CA ASP A 244 -24.71 6.65 -14.48
C ASP A 244 -24.61 5.13 -14.64
N TYR A 245 -23.42 4.63 -14.91
CA TYR A 245 -23.14 3.20 -14.99
C TYR A 245 -23.45 2.50 -13.67
N ARG A 246 -22.93 3.03 -12.56
CA ARG A 246 -23.16 2.50 -11.21
C ARG A 246 -24.66 2.43 -10.88
N ARG A 247 -25.42 3.50 -11.13
CA ARG A 247 -26.88 3.51 -10.88
C ARG A 247 -27.63 2.41 -11.65
N LYS A 248 -27.20 2.08 -12.86
CA LYS A 248 -27.80 0.98 -13.65
C LYS A 248 -27.52 -0.38 -13.01
N TRP A 249 -26.27 -0.60 -12.56
CA TRP A 249 -25.86 -1.85 -11.92
C TRP A 249 -26.46 -2.01 -10.52
N ASP A 250 -26.48 -0.96 -9.69
CA ASP A 250 -27.12 -0.98 -8.37
C ASP A 250 -28.61 -1.36 -8.50
N LYS A 251 -29.32 -0.78 -9.49
CA LYS A 251 -30.72 -1.12 -9.78
C LYS A 251 -30.89 -2.59 -10.17
N TYR A 252 -29.97 -3.14 -10.97
CA TYR A 252 -29.98 -4.55 -11.34
C TYR A 252 -29.70 -5.45 -10.13
N GLU A 253 -28.73 -5.11 -9.28
CA GLU A 253 -28.43 -5.88 -8.07
C GLU A 253 -29.63 -5.92 -7.11
N GLU A 254 -30.32 -4.78 -6.96
CA GLU A 254 -31.51 -4.63 -6.10
C GLU A 254 -32.74 -5.34 -6.67
N LYS A 255 -33.01 -5.25 -7.98
CA LYS A 255 -34.30 -5.66 -8.58
C LYS A 255 -34.24 -6.88 -9.47
N GLY A 256 -33.05 -7.32 -9.86
CA GLY A 256 -32.85 -8.34 -10.90
C GLY A 256 -33.29 -7.86 -12.30
N GLY A 257 -33.50 -8.80 -13.21
CA GLY A 257 -33.86 -8.55 -14.61
C GLY A 257 -32.71 -8.85 -15.57
N GLU A 258 -32.69 -8.18 -16.71
CA GLU A 258 -31.56 -8.27 -17.64
C GLU A 258 -30.37 -7.44 -17.12
N PRO A 259 -29.15 -8.01 -17.07
CA PRO A 259 -27.97 -7.29 -16.62
C PRO A 259 -27.64 -6.14 -17.58
N PRO A 260 -27.25 -4.95 -17.07
CA PRO A 260 -26.75 -3.87 -17.92
C PRO A 260 -25.52 -4.31 -18.70
N ALA A 261 -25.25 -3.65 -19.83
CA ALA A 261 -24.03 -3.88 -20.60
C ALA A 261 -22.78 -3.58 -19.75
N ARG A 262 -21.76 -4.43 -19.90
CA ARG A 262 -20.46 -4.27 -19.25
C ARG A 262 -19.60 -3.23 -19.98
N ASP A 263 -18.77 -2.53 -19.23
CA ASP A 263 -17.80 -1.55 -19.71
C ASP A 263 -16.65 -1.53 -18.70
N VAL A 264 -15.50 -2.09 -19.07
CA VAL A 264 -14.38 -2.34 -18.14
C VAL A 264 -13.86 -1.04 -17.52
N ALA A 265 -13.83 0.06 -18.28
CA ALA A 265 -13.43 1.35 -17.74
C ALA A 265 -14.42 1.81 -16.67
N MET A 266 -15.72 1.74 -16.96
CA MET A 266 -16.75 2.14 -15.99
C MET A 266 -16.85 1.19 -14.79
N GLU A 267 -16.50 -0.09 -14.94
CA GLU A 267 -16.39 -1.02 -13.82
C GLU A 267 -15.29 -0.59 -12.83
N THR A 268 -14.13 -0.18 -13.34
CA THR A 268 -13.06 0.41 -12.51
C THR A 268 -13.56 1.66 -11.78
N LEU A 269 -14.18 2.59 -12.49
CA LEU A 269 -14.63 3.85 -11.89
C LEU A 269 -15.81 3.65 -10.92
N SER A 270 -16.72 2.71 -11.20
CA SER A 270 -17.77 2.30 -10.27
C SER A 270 -17.20 1.66 -9.01
N GLY A 271 -16.10 0.91 -9.13
CA GLY A 271 -15.34 0.40 -7.99
C GLY A 271 -14.80 1.53 -7.10
N VAL A 272 -14.30 2.61 -7.71
CA VAL A 272 -13.88 3.82 -6.97
C VAL A 272 -15.07 4.48 -6.26
N LEU A 273 -16.20 4.67 -6.94
CA LEU A 273 -17.41 5.26 -6.34
C LEU A 273 -18.01 4.39 -5.23
N SER A 274 -17.68 3.10 -5.18
CA SER A 274 -18.10 2.17 -4.13
C SER A 274 -17.10 2.07 -2.98
N GLY A 275 -15.89 2.64 -3.14
CA GLY A 275 -14.79 2.54 -2.16
C GLY A 275 -13.95 1.27 -2.28
N ASP A 276 -14.21 0.41 -3.26
CA ASP A 276 -13.50 -0.87 -3.49
C ASP A 276 -12.13 -0.65 -4.16
N ILE A 277 -11.96 0.46 -4.89
CA ILE A 277 -10.72 0.83 -5.60
C ILE A 277 -10.22 2.18 -5.08
N LEU A 278 -8.93 2.24 -4.71
CA LEU A 278 -8.31 3.41 -4.07
C LEU A 278 -7.74 4.39 -5.10
N VAL A 279 -8.06 5.69 -5.01
CA VAL A 279 -7.53 6.69 -5.95
C VAL A 279 -6.14 7.15 -5.56
N HIS A 280 -5.19 6.99 -6.48
CA HIS A 280 -3.82 7.49 -6.41
C HIS A 280 -3.62 8.54 -7.51
N ASN A 281 -3.59 9.82 -7.15
CA ASN A 281 -3.65 10.90 -8.11
C ASN A 281 -2.32 11.66 -8.21
N HIS A 282 -1.64 11.55 -9.35
CA HIS A 282 -0.50 12.39 -9.68
C HIS A 282 -0.91 13.85 -9.71
N CYS A 283 -0.31 14.69 -8.88
CA CYS A 283 -0.57 16.13 -8.90
C CYS A 283 0.57 16.87 -8.22
N TYR A 284 0.97 18.03 -8.77
CA TYR A 284 2.06 18.82 -8.20
C TYR A 284 1.55 19.99 -7.38
N ARG A 285 0.68 20.81 -7.98
CA ARG A 285 0.29 22.11 -7.45
C ARG A 285 -0.87 22.04 -6.47
N ALA A 286 -0.86 22.95 -5.51
CA ALA A 286 -1.85 23.07 -4.45
C ALA A 286 -3.25 23.38 -4.99
N ASP A 287 -3.36 24.31 -5.94
CA ASP A 287 -4.64 24.70 -6.54
C ASP A 287 -5.28 23.55 -7.33
N GLU A 288 -4.48 22.75 -8.02
CA GLU A 288 -4.98 21.58 -8.76
C GLU A 288 -5.42 20.46 -7.82
N MET A 289 -4.67 20.20 -6.74
CA MET A 289 -5.09 19.26 -5.70
C MET A 289 -6.41 19.69 -5.05
N ALA A 290 -6.59 20.98 -4.76
CA ALA A 290 -7.85 21.51 -4.22
C ALA A 290 -9.04 21.28 -5.16
N ILE A 291 -8.87 21.50 -6.47
CA ILE A 291 -9.91 21.24 -7.47
C ILE A 291 -10.26 19.74 -7.52
N VAL A 292 -9.26 18.86 -7.47
CA VAL A 292 -9.49 17.40 -7.46
C VAL A 292 -10.24 16.98 -6.18
N LEU A 293 -9.95 17.58 -5.03
CA LEU A 293 -10.70 17.33 -3.79
C LEU A 293 -12.16 17.78 -3.91
N ASP A 294 -12.44 18.91 -4.55
CA ASP A 294 -13.82 19.35 -4.78
C ASP A 294 -14.56 18.46 -5.78
N MET A 295 -13.87 17.97 -6.82
CA MET A 295 -14.42 16.94 -7.72
C MET A 295 -14.76 15.65 -6.96
N ALA A 296 -13.91 15.25 -6.01
CA ALA A 296 -14.16 14.08 -5.17
C ALA A 296 -15.45 14.23 -4.34
N LYS A 297 -15.70 15.43 -3.80
CA LYS A 297 -16.96 15.75 -3.11
C LYS A 297 -18.16 15.77 -4.06
N GLU A 298 -18.01 16.30 -5.27
CA GLU A 298 -19.08 16.38 -6.28
C GLU A 298 -19.63 14.99 -6.63
N PHE A 299 -18.75 13.99 -6.81
CA PHE A 299 -19.14 12.64 -7.23
C PHE A 299 -19.17 11.60 -6.10
N GLY A 300 -18.73 11.97 -4.89
CA GLY A 300 -18.74 11.10 -3.72
C GLY A 300 -17.67 10.01 -3.72
N TYR A 301 -16.49 10.27 -4.28
CA TYR A 301 -15.31 9.40 -4.13
C TYR A 301 -14.28 10.02 -3.19
N ARG A 302 -13.25 9.24 -2.81
CA ARG A 302 -12.16 9.71 -1.96
C ARG A 302 -10.84 9.63 -2.70
N VAL A 303 -10.03 10.69 -2.62
CA VAL A 303 -8.61 10.63 -3.00
C VAL A 303 -7.85 9.99 -1.85
N THR A 304 -7.22 8.84 -2.10
CA THR A 304 -6.42 8.15 -1.07
C THR A 304 -5.07 8.83 -0.89
N ALA A 305 -4.36 9.07 -1.99
CA ALA A 305 -3.09 9.78 -1.97
C ALA A 305 -2.91 10.67 -3.21
N PHE A 306 -2.38 11.87 -3.00
CA PHE A 306 -1.75 12.65 -4.06
C PHE A 306 -0.30 12.25 -4.20
N HIS A 307 0.12 11.89 -5.40
CA HIS A 307 1.49 11.49 -5.71
C HIS A 307 2.27 12.70 -6.23
N HIS A 308 3.55 12.78 -5.84
CA HIS A 308 4.47 13.92 -5.95
C HIS A 308 4.11 15.09 -5.04
N ALA A 309 2.89 15.62 -5.18
CA ALA A 309 2.28 16.59 -4.27
C ALA A 309 3.26 17.69 -3.80
N VAL A 310 4.01 18.24 -4.76
CA VAL A 310 5.16 19.12 -4.51
C VAL A 310 4.78 20.36 -3.70
N GLU A 311 3.57 20.89 -3.90
CA GLU A 311 3.05 22.04 -3.16
C GLU A 311 2.08 21.65 -2.01
N ALA A 312 2.05 20.38 -1.59
CA ALA A 312 1.11 19.91 -0.56
C ALA A 312 1.24 20.66 0.77
N TYR A 313 2.44 21.12 1.13
CA TYR A 313 2.70 21.96 2.30
C TYR A 313 1.82 23.22 2.37
N LYS A 314 1.33 23.73 1.23
CA LYS A 314 0.45 24.91 1.17
C LYS A 314 -1.01 24.62 1.55
N ILE A 315 -1.41 23.35 1.52
CA ILE A 315 -2.81 22.90 1.69
C ILE A 315 -2.93 21.71 2.65
N ALA A 316 -2.02 21.62 3.62
CA ALA A 316 -1.98 20.51 4.58
C ALA A 316 -3.31 20.36 5.35
N ASP A 317 -3.97 21.48 5.64
CA ASP A 317 -5.30 21.54 6.25
C ASP A 317 -6.38 20.90 5.37
N LEU A 318 -6.39 21.20 4.07
CA LEU A 318 -7.33 20.59 3.12
C LEU A 318 -7.09 19.09 3.00
N LEU A 319 -5.84 18.66 2.91
CA LEU A 319 -5.49 17.23 2.86
C LEU A 319 -5.99 16.50 4.10
N LYS A 320 -5.71 17.05 5.29
CA LYS A 320 -6.19 16.52 6.57
C LYS A 320 -7.71 16.45 6.65
N ALA A 321 -8.40 17.52 6.26
CA ALA A 321 -9.86 17.60 6.31
C ALA A 321 -10.55 16.56 5.40
N ASN A 322 -9.92 16.19 4.28
CA ASN A 322 -10.44 15.18 3.35
C ASN A 322 -9.86 13.78 3.61
N GLY A 323 -8.97 13.64 4.60
CA GLY A 323 -8.27 12.38 4.90
C GLY A 323 -7.39 11.88 3.74
N ALA A 324 -6.96 12.78 2.85
CA ALA A 324 -6.09 12.48 1.73
C ALA A 324 -4.62 12.53 2.17
N CYS A 325 -3.83 11.55 1.73
CA CYS A 325 -2.40 11.53 1.98
C CYS A 325 -1.61 12.26 0.90
N ALA A 326 -0.39 12.69 1.22
CA ALA A 326 0.59 13.18 0.25
C ALA A 326 1.80 12.23 0.21
N ALA A 327 2.04 11.63 -0.94
CA ALA A 327 3.27 10.90 -1.26
C ALA A 327 4.20 11.85 -2.01
N VAL A 328 5.26 12.31 -1.36
CA VAL A 328 6.16 13.35 -1.87
C VAL A 328 7.57 12.83 -2.11
N TRP A 329 8.38 13.58 -2.85
CA TRP A 329 9.83 13.42 -2.83
C TRP A 329 10.45 14.27 -1.72
N ALA A 330 11.66 13.91 -1.27
CA ALA A 330 12.40 14.73 -0.32
C ALA A 330 12.97 15.99 -0.97
N ASP A 331 13.51 15.89 -2.18
CA ASP A 331 14.23 16.99 -2.84
C ASP A 331 14.13 17.02 -4.38
N TRP A 332 13.30 16.17 -4.99
CA TRP A 332 13.15 16.15 -6.45
C TRP A 332 12.05 17.11 -6.93
N TYR A 333 12.45 18.32 -7.29
CA TYR A 333 11.57 19.39 -7.80
C TYR A 333 12.36 20.34 -8.73
N GLY A 334 11.72 21.36 -9.31
CA GLY A 334 12.38 22.38 -10.15
C GLY A 334 12.60 21.99 -11.62
N PHE A 335 12.19 20.80 -12.05
CA PHE A 335 12.43 20.29 -13.41
C PHE A 335 11.35 20.68 -14.44
N LYS A 336 10.24 21.25 -13.98
CA LYS A 336 9.17 21.89 -14.77
C LYS A 336 8.39 22.89 -13.91
N MET A 337 7.59 23.75 -14.55
CA MET A 337 6.91 24.86 -13.88
C MET A 337 6.00 24.41 -12.73
N GLU A 338 5.16 23.40 -12.92
CA GLU A 338 4.30 22.90 -11.83
C GLU A 338 5.06 22.23 -10.69
N SER A 339 6.30 21.80 -10.92
CA SER A 339 7.19 21.26 -9.88
C SER A 339 8.13 22.31 -9.31
N TYR A 340 8.02 23.58 -9.69
CA TYR A 340 9.06 24.57 -9.39
C TYR A 340 9.08 24.99 -7.93
N ASP A 341 7.92 25.21 -7.33
CA ASP A 341 7.78 25.68 -5.95
C ASP A 341 7.79 24.51 -4.94
N GLY A 342 8.76 23.60 -5.11
CA GLY A 342 9.03 22.52 -4.15
C GLY A 342 10.00 22.98 -3.08
N ILE A 343 9.81 22.45 -1.87
CA ILE A 343 10.70 22.71 -0.73
C ILE A 343 11.09 21.41 -0.02
N PRO A 344 12.32 21.29 0.53
CA PRO A 344 12.75 20.11 1.28
C PRO A 344 11.92 19.85 2.56
N GLU A 345 11.29 20.89 3.11
CA GLU A 345 10.49 20.83 4.33
C GLU A 345 9.07 20.29 4.13
N ASN A 346 8.67 19.94 2.89
CA ASN A 346 7.29 19.54 2.57
C ASN A 346 6.79 18.38 3.47
N LEU A 347 7.59 17.31 3.61
CA LEU A 347 7.33 16.19 4.54
C LEU A 347 7.06 16.68 5.96
N ALA A 348 7.92 17.58 6.44
CA ALA A 348 7.91 18.05 7.82
C ALA A 348 6.71 18.94 8.14
N ILE A 349 6.36 19.86 7.24
CA ILE A 349 5.21 20.76 7.39
C ILE A 349 3.92 19.95 7.39
N LEU A 350 3.78 18.97 6.50
CA LEU A 350 2.61 18.09 6.46
C LEU A 350 2.48 17.27 7.75
N GLN A 351 3.57 16.69 8.23
CA GLN A 351 3.61 15.95 9.50
C GLN A 351 3.21 16.86 10.68
N GLN A 352 3.74 18.08 10.74
CA GLN A 352 3.44 19.03 11.81
C GLN A 352 1.98 19.49 11.80
N ALA A 353 1.38 19.65 10.62
CA ALA A 353 -0.05 19.94 10.47
C ALA A 353 -0.96 18.74 10.87
N GLY A 354 -0.37 17.55 11.02
CA GLY A 354 -1.10 16.30 11.25
C GLY A 354 -1.82 15.78 10.00
N ALA A 355 -1.34 16.17 8.82
CA ALA A 355 -1.77 15.56 7.56
C ALA A 355 -1.08 14.19 7.38
N CYS A 356 -1.70 13.29 6.61
CA CYS A 356 -1.08 12.02 6.26
C CYS A 356 0.02 12.26 5.21
N VAL A 357 1.25 11.88 5.51
CA VAL A 357 2.40 12.10 4.63
C VAL A 357 3.29 10.87 4.53
N MET A 358 3.84 10.63 3.34
CA MET A 358 4.72 9.53 3.04
C MET A 358 5.71 9.90 1.94
N ILE A 359 6.70 9.05 1.75
CA ILE A 359 7.68 9.16 0.69
C ILE A 359 7.46 8.09 -0.36
N HIS A 360 7.88 8.36 -1.60
CA HIS A 360 7.87 7.38 -2.68
C HIS A 360 9.11 7.57 -3.57
N SER A 361 9.38 6.59 -4.44
CA SER A 361 10.54 6.69 -5.33
C SER A 361 10.25 7.39 -6.65
N ASP A 362 9.25 6.89 -7.39
CA ASP A 362 9.04 7.20 -8.82
C ASP A 362 10.32 7.00 -9.67
N ASP A 363 11.26 6.17 -9.19
CA ASP A 363 12.55 5.92 -9.86
C ASP A 363 13.16 4.58 -9.43
N GLN A 364 13.67 3.85 -10.42
CA GLN A 364 14.28 2.51 -10.25
C GLN A 364 15.55 2.52 -9.38
N ASN A 365 16.23 3.67 -9.25
CA ASN A 365 17.36 3.83 -8.33
C ASN A 365 16.90 4.40 -6.98
N GLY A 366 15.93 5.30 -6.96
CA GLY A 366 15.36 5.91 -5.77
C GLY A 366 14.70 4.89 -4.83
N ILE A 367 14.01 3.88 -5.39
CA ILE A 367 13.36 2.81 -4.61
C ILE A 367 14.34 2.05 -3.70
N GLN A 368 15.62 2.01 -4.08
CA GLN A 368 16.69 1.35 -3.33
C GLN A 368 17.20 2.19 -2.14
N ARG A 369 16.67 3.40 -1.94
CA ARG A 369 17.22 4.41 -1.04
C ARG A 369 16.15 5.23 -0.29
N LEU A 370 14.91 4.76 -0.21
CA LEU A 370 13.81 5.50 0.44
C LEU A 370 14.10 5.88 1.90
N ASN A 371 14.86 5.05 2.62
CA ASN A 371 15.36 5.37 3.96
C ASN A 371 16.25 6.64 3.96
N GLN A 372 17.09 6.81 2.94
CA GLN A 372 17.93 8.00 2.78
C GLN A 372 17.10 9.22 2.37
N GLU A 373 16.07 9.03 1.53
CA GLU A 373 15.13 10.11 1.18
C GLU A 373 14.39 10.62 2.43
N VAL A 374 13.98 9.74 3.34
CA VAL A 374 13.43 10.18 4.65
C VAL A 374 14.46 10.90 5.49
N ALA A 375 15.71 10.43 5.51
CA ALA A 375 16.79 11.10 6.23
C ALA A 375 17.02 12.53 5.72
N LYS A 376 16.92 12.78 4.40
CA LYS A 376 16.97 14.12 3.81
C LYS A 376 15.82 15.00 4.33
N GLY A 377 14.59 14.47 4.34
CA GLY A 377 13.41 15.17 4.86
C GLY A 377 13.54 15.53 6.35
N VAL A 378 14.03 14.60 7.18
CA VAL A 378 14.32 14.85 8.60
C VAL A 378 15.41 15.91 8.77
N ALA A 379 16.45 15.88 7.94
CA ALA A 379 17.51 16.89 7.98
C ALA A 379 16.98 18.29 7.60
N ALA A 380 16.09 18.38 6.61
CA ALA A 380 15.39 19.62 6.27
C ALA A 380 14.51 20.11 7.43
N ALA A 381 13.71 19.23 8.03
CA ALA A 381 12.89 19.52 9.21
C ALA A 381 13.71 20.16 10.33
N ARG A 382 14.85 19.55 10.67
CA ARG A 382 15.77 20.06 11.72
C ARG A 382 16.31 21.45 11.40
N ARG A 383 16.70 21.72 10.14
CA ARG A 383 17.16 23.05 9.71
C ARG A 383 16.06 24.10 9.81
N ALA A 384 14.81 23.70 9.57
CA ALA A 384 13.63 24.54 9.73
C ALA A 384 13.11 24.65 11.17
N GLY A 385 13.77 24.02 12.15
CA GLY A 385 13.35 24.04 13.55
C GLY A 385 12.14 23.14 13.86
N ILE A 386 11.76 22.23 12.95
CA ILE A 386 10.68 21.26 13.16
C ILE A 386 11.29 19.97 13.72
N ALA A 387 11.00 19.68 14.99
CA ALA A 387 11.46 18.46 15.64
C ALA A 387 10.63 17.25 15.20
N ILE A 388 11.28 16.29 14.53
CA ILE A 388 10.69 15.02 14.11
C ILE A 388 11.58 13.89 14.64
N PRO A 389 11.08 13.07 15.59
CA PRO A 389 11.81 11.89 16.04
C PRO A 389 12.03 10.91 14.90
N ASP A 390 13.18 10.20 14.90
CA ASP A 390 13.56 9.30 13.81
C ASP A 390 12.56 8.13 13.67
N GLU A 391 12.09 7.59 14.78
CA GLU A 391 11.08 6.54 14.83
C GLU A 391 9.73 6.98 14.24
N LEU A 392 9.37 8.26 14.39
CA LEU A 392 8.19 8.86 13.76
C LEU A 392 8.41 9.04 12.26
N ALA A 393 9.59 9.50 11.85
CA ALA A 393 9.93 9.65 10.43
C ALA A 393 9.89 8.31 9.68
N TRP A 394 10.20 7.19 10.34
CA TRP A 394 10.09 5.86 9.74
C TRP A 394 8.66 5.53 9.26
N THR A 395 7.64 6.13 9.88
CA THR A 395 6.24 5.93 9.46
C THR A 395 5.98 6.34 8.01
N TRP A 396 6.76 7.28 7.47
CA TRP A 396 6.62 7.81 6.10
C TRP A 396 6.95 6.79 5.00
N LEU A 397 7.68 5.72 5.32
CA LEU A 397 8.02 4.64 4.38
C LEU A 397 7.56 3.25 4.87
N ALA A 398 6.68 3.21 5.88
CA ALA A 398 6.18 1.98 6.51
C ALA A 398 4.66 2.01 6.70
N ILE A 399 4.14 2.42 7.87
CA ILE A 399 2.70 2.34 8.13
C ILE A 399 1.86 3.33 7.31
N ASN A 400 2.39 4.51 6.97
CA ASN A 400 1.63 5.50 6.18
C ASN A 400 1.38 5.01 4.74
N PRO A 401 2.37 4.53 3.98
CA PRO A 401 2.09 3.88 2.70
C PRO A 401 1.23 2.63 2.84
N ALA A 402 1.38 1.81 3.90
CA ALA A 402 0.47 0.69 4.14
C ALA A 402 -1.00 1.12 4.30
N ARG A 403 -1.27 2.28 4.93
CA ARG A 403 -2.63 2.85 5.06
C ARG A 403 -3.15 3.32 3.70
N ALA A 404 -2.31 3.97 2.89
CA ALA A 404 -2.69 4.41 1.55
C ALA A 404 -2.97 3.23 0.60
N LEU A 405 -2.37 2.06 0.85
CA LEU A 405 -2.61 0.84 0.07
C LEU A 405 -3.72 -0.06 0.63
N GLY A 406 -4.34 0.32 1.76
CA GLY A 406 -5.41 -0.47 2.38
C GLY A 406 -4.93 -1.78 3.03
N ILE A 407 -3.67 -1.87 3.46
CA ILE A 407 -3.03 -3.10 4.01
C ILE A 407 -2.40 -2.88 5.39
N ALA A 408 -2.68 -1.75 6.04
CA ALA A 408 -2.09 -1.36 7.32
C ALA A 408 -2.48 -2.27 8.51
N ASP A 409 -3.55 -3.04 8.39
CA ASP A 409 -3.93 -4.07 9.36
C ASP A 409 -2.98 -5.28 9.30
N ARG A 410 -2.30 -5.49 8.17
CA ARG A 410 -1.50 -6.69 7.90
C ARG A 410 0.01 -6.46 7.89
N THR A 411 0.48 -5.30 7.46
CA THR A 411 1.92 -4.99 7.40
C THR A 411 2.19 -3.52 7.78
N GLY A 412 3.44 -3.06 7.58
CA GLY A 412 3.88 -1.69 7.83
C GLY A 412 4.19 -1.34 9.29
N SER A 413 3.99 -2.27 10.24
CA SER A 413 4.45 -2.10 11.63
C SER A 413 4.84 -3.43 12.28
N LEU A 414 5.71 -3.35 13.29
CA LEU A 414 6.15 -4.48 14.10
C LEU A 414 5.16 -4.69 15.26
N ARG A 415 4.03 -5.33 14.94
CA ARG A 415 3.00 -5.69 15.94
C ARG A 415 2.69 -7.18 15.89
N PRO A 416 2.47 -7.84 17.05
CA PRO A 416 2.01 -9.22 17.09
C PRO A 416 0.77 -9.44 16.21
N GLY A 417 0.79 -10.51 15.41
CA GLY A 417 -0.28 -10.88 14.48
C GLY A 417 -0.11 -10.32 13.07
N LYS A 418 0.68 -9.27 12.87
CA LYS A 418 1.03 -8.76 11.53
C LYS A 418 2.01 -9.68 10.81
N MET A 419 2.07 -9.53 9.50
CA MET A 419 3.01 -10.21 8.60
C MET A 419 4.46 -9.95 9.03
N GLY A 420 5.29 -10.98 8.94
CA GLY A 420 6.72 -10.93 9.28
C GLY A 420 7.58 -10.20 8.24
N ASP A 421 7.18 -9.01 7.81
CA ASP A 421 7.93 -8.16 6.88
C ASP A 421 8.90 -7.28 7.68
N VAL A 422 10.17 -7.69 7.75
CA VAL A 422 11.16 -7.13 8.69
C VAL A 422 12.49 -6.89 7.99
N VAL A 423 13.19 -5.82 8.34
CA VAL A 423 14.55 -5.55 7.89
C VAL A 423 15.46 -5.39 9.11
N LEU A 424 16.58 -6.12 9.10
CA LEU A 424 17.71 -5.86 9.99
C LEU A 424 18.73 -5.04 9.22
N TRP A 425 19.04 -3.85 9.73
CA TRP A 425 20.02 -2.92 9.16
C TRP A 425 21.34 -3.01 9.92
N ASN A 426 22.46 -2.95 9.21
CA ASN A 426 23.79 -3.02 9.83
C ASN A 426 24.20 -1.76 10.63
N GLY A 427 23.30 -0.79 10.77
CA GLY A 427 23.51 0.49 11.45
C GLY A 427 22.22 1.31 11.47
N ASN A 428 22.29 2.59 11.83
CA ASN A 428 21.12 3.48 11.83
C ASN A 428 20.59 3.61 10.39
N PRO A 429 19.32 3.25 10.12
CA PRO A 429 18.80 3.18 8.76
C PRO A 429 18.75 4.53 8.04
N PHE A 430 18.92 5.66 8.74
CA PHE A 430 19.03 6.99 8.13
C PHE A 430 20.46 7.42 7.79
N SER A 431 21.46 6.58 8.04
CA SER A 431 22.84 6.80 7.59
C SER A 431 23.04 6.35 6.14
N VAL A 432 23.74 7.15 5.35
CA VAL A 432 24.10 6.81 3.95
C VAL A 432 25.01 5.59 3.81
N TYR A 433 25.71 5.20 4.89
CA TYR A 433 26.57 4.01 4.94
C TYR A 433 25.81 2.73 5.30
N THR A 434 24.58 2.87 5.80
CA THR A 434 23.79 1.73 6.26
C THR A 434 23.15 0.99 5.10
N ARG A 435 23.15 -0.33 5.20
CA ARG A 435 22.56 -1.26 4.24
C ARG A 435 21.68 -2.27 4.98
N PRO A 436 20.64 -2.82 4.33
CA PRO A 436 20.00 -4.04 4.81
C PRO A 436 21.08 -5.11 5.01
N GLU A 437 21.10 -5.73 6.19
CA GLU A 437 21.92 -6.92 6.45
C GLU A 437 21.10 -8.18 6.13
N LYS A 438 19.83 -8.19 6.57
CA LYS A 438 18.88 -9.28 6.33
C LYS A 438 17.48 -8.72 6.11
N VAL A 439 16.73 -9.34 5.20
CA VAL A 439 15.33 -8.97 4.93
C VAL A 439 14.47 -10.22 4.99
N TRP A 440 13.37 -10.11 5.74
CA TRP A 440 12.31 -11.11 5.82
C TRP A 440 11.03 -10.58 5.17
N VAL A 441 10.36 -11.44 4.41
CA VAL A 441 8.99 -11.22 3.92
C VAL A 441 8.15 -12.37 4.42
N ASP A 442 7.07 -12.05 5.14
CA ASP A 442 6.26 -13.05 5.85
C ASP A 442 7.13 -14.06 6.62
N GLY A 443 8.11 -13.58 7.39
CA GLY A 443 8.98 -14.40 8.24
C GLY A 443 9.99 -15.30 7.50
N ALA A 444 9.94 -15.37 6.17
CA ALA A 444 10.93 -16.05 5.35
C ALA A 444 12.09 -15.11 5.02
N MET A 445 13.33 -15.55 5.28
CA MET A 445 14.52 -14.76 4.97
C MET A 445 14.77 -14.80 3.45
N LEU A 446 14.54 -13.67 2.77
CA LEU A 446 14.72 -13.55 1.32
C LEU A 446 16.04 -12.88 0.94
N TYR A 447 16.65 -12.16 1.88
CA TYR A 447 17.96 -11.57 1.69
C TYR A 447 18.83 -11.78 2.93
N ASP A 448 20.08 -12.16 2.71
CA ASP A 448 21.14 -12.15 3.72
C ASP A 448 22.47 -11.79 3.06
N VAL A 449 23.04 -10.64 3.44
CA VAL A 449 24.33 -10.18 2.92
C VAL A 449 25.44 -11.20 3.14
N ASN A 450 25.38 -12.03 4.18
CA ASN A 450 26.40 -13.02 4.50
C ASN A 450 26.14 -14.41 3.89
N ASN A 451 25.05 -14.59 3.14
CA ASN A 451 24.72 -15.86 2.49
C ASN A 451 24.53 -15.66 0.97
N PRO A 452 25.53 -16.00 0.13
CA PRO A 452 25.43 -15.85 -1.32
C PRO A 452 24.22 -16.55 -1.97
N ARG A 453 23.66 -17.60 -1.35
CA ARG A 453 22.45 -18.28 -1.87
C ARG A 453 21.17 -17.46 -1.65
N LEU A 454 21.20 -16.51 -0.72
CA LEU A 454 20.13 -15.56 -0.43
C LEU A 454 20.51 -14.15 -0.91
N ARG A 455 21.41 -14.05 -1.89
CA ARG A 455 21.62 -12.83 -2.66
C ARG A 455 20.91 -13.00 -4.00
N PRO A 456 19.77 -12.33 -4.19
CA PRO A 456 19.04 -12.39 -5.44
C PRO A 456 19.88 -12.06 -6.67
N VAL A 457 19.75 -12.86 -7.71
CA VAL A 457 20.27 -12.58 -9.05
C VAL A 457 19.16 -12.93 -10.03
N SER A 458 18.81 -12.01 -10.92
CA SER A 458 17.82 -12.33 -11.96
C SER A 458 18.45 -13.28 -12.97
N ASP A 459 17.69 -14.28 -13.44
CA ASP A 459 18.16 -15.18 -14.50
C ASP A 459 18.35 -14.44 -15.83
N PHE A 460 17.63 -13.34 -16.04
CA PHE A 460 17.84 -12.39 -17.12
C PHE A 460 19.27 -11.79 -17.14
N GLU A 461 19.88 -11.63 -15.97
CA GLU A 461 21.23 -11.09 -15.85
C GLU A 461 22.29 -12.19 -16.08
N LEU A 462 21.93 -13.48 -16.11
CA LEU A 462 22.92 -14.53 -16.33
C LEU A 462 23.57 -14.41 -17.72
N GLY A 463 24.90 -14.26 -17.71
CA GLY A 463 25.71 -14.16 -18.93
C GLY A 463 25.87 -12.74 -19.47
N GLN A 464 25.34 -11.70 -18.81
CA GLN A 464 25.66 -10.32 -19.16
C GLN A 464 27.03 -9.94 -18.56
N PRO A 465 27.96 -9.34 -19.33
CA PRO A 465 29.26 -8.94 -18.78
C PRO A 465 29.12 -7.91 -17.65
N GLY A 466 29.52 -8.29 -16.43
CA GLY A 466 29.49 -7.41 -15.25
C GLY A 466 28.14 -7.29 -14.53
N GLU A 467 27.08 -7.93 -15.05
CA GLU A 467 25.73 -7.96 -14.49
C GLU A 467 25.30 -9.42 -14.54
N GLY A 468 25.16 -10.12 -13.40
CA GLY A 468 24.96 -11.57 -13.38
C GLY A 468 25.93 -12.28 -12.45
N ASP A 469 25.57 -13.50 -12.05
CA ASP A 469 26.05 -14.22 -10.85
C ASP A 469 27.52 -13.96 -10.45
N VAL A 470 27.72 -13.28 -9.31
CA VAL A 470 29.02 -13.15 -8.62
C VAL A 470 29.20 -14.20 -7.51
N LYS A 471 28.33 -15.23 -7.44
CA LYS A 471 28.54 -16.36 -6.53
C LYS A 471 29.88 -17.05 -6.76
#